data_AF-A0A348VR75-F1
#
_entry.id   AF-A0A348VR75-F1
#
_cell.length_a   1.000
_cell.length_b   1.000
_cell.length_c   1.000
_cell.angle_alpha   90.00
_cell.angle_beta   90.00
_cell.angle_gamma   90.00
#
_symmetry.space_group_name_H-M   'P 1'
#
loop_
_entity.id
_entity.type
_entity.pdbx_description
1 polymer ?
#
loop_
_entity_poly.entity_id
_entity_poly.type
_entity_poly.pdbx_seq_one_letter_code
_entity_poly.pdbx_strand_id
1 'polypeptide(L)'
;MPISYAKKSFVLPLRKENGAIIAATSEPLNLAILDDLQVLFSSAIALVIAPSEKILDAINRLHSEDLDHAEGVAEEMEEEDLSFLAAELEEPTDLLDTTDDAP
;
A
#
# COMPACT_ATOMS: atom_id res chain seq x y z
N MET A 1 0.76 -2.87 0.47
CA MET A 1 0.11 -4.02 -0.20
C MET A 1 -1.30 -3.60 -0.59
N PRO A 2 -1.79 -3.85 -1.83
CA PRO A 2 -3.16 -3.52 -2.21
C PRO A 2 -4.19 -4.28 -1.36
N ILE A 3 -5.25 -3.58 -0.91
CA ILE A 3 -6.30 -4.17 -0.06
C ILE A 3 -7.05 -5.32 -0.77
N SER A 4 -7.21 -5.21 -2.10
CA SER A 4 -7.87 -6.22 -2.92
C SER A 4 -7.09 -7.54 -2.93
N TYR A 5 -5.76 -7.47 -2.89
CA TYR A 5 -4.91 -8.65 -2.76
C TYR A 5 -5.10 -9.27 -1.37
N ALA A 6 -4.91 -8.48 -0.30
CA ALA A 6 -5.04 -8.94 1.09
C ALA A 6 -6.37 -9.67 1.36
N LYS A 7 -7.49 -9.13 0.85
CA LYS A 7 -8.82 -9.75 0.96
C LYS A 7 -8.95 -11.06 0.17
N LYS A 8 -8.39 -11.13 -1.04
CA LYS A 8 -8.46 -12.32 -1.91
C LYS A 8 -7.58 -13.45 -1.42
N SER A 9 -6.40 -13.13 -0.89
CA SER A 9 -5.43 -14.09 -0.38
C SER A 9 -5.63 -14.40 1.10
N PHE A 10 -6.57 -13.73 1.78
CA PHE A 10 -6.82 -13.86 3.22
C PHE A 10 -5.54 -13.75 4.05
N VAL A 11 -4.72 -12.75 3.73
CA VAL A 11 -3.44 -12.51 4.40
C VAL A 11 -3.33 -11.06 4.88
N LEU A 12 -2.81 -10.89 6.09
CA LEU A 12 -2.60 -9.58 6.69
C LEU A 12 -1.25 -9.51 7.42
N PRO A 13 -0.27 -8.74 6.91
CA PRO A 13 0.94 -8.41 7.65
C PRO A 13 0.59 -7.63 8.92
N LEU A 14 1.10 -8.06 10.07
CA LEU A 14 0.76 -7.47 11.37
C LEU A 14 1.87 -6.55 11.88
N ARG A 15 3.11 -7.05 11.90
CA ARG A 15 4.27 -6.35 12.46
C ARG A 15 5.57 -6.96 11.98
N LYS A 16 6.67 -6.22 12.17
CA LYS A 16 8.02 -6.75 12.05
C LYS A 16 8.56 -7.11 13.43
N GLU A 17 9.13 -8.30 13.58
CA GLU A 17 9.68 -8.82 14.83
C GLU A 17 10.93 -9.65 14.51
N ASN A 18 12.06 -9.35 15.17
CA ASN A 18 13.34 -10.06 14.99
C ASN A 18 13.80 -10.20 13.52
N GLY A 19 13.54 -9.18 12.70
CA GLY A 19 13.90 -9.19 11.27
C GLY A 19 12.93 -9.93 10.35
N ALA A 20 11.89 -10.58 10.90
CA ALA A 20 10.83 -11.23 10.13
C ALA A 20 9.52 -10.42 10.18
N ILE A 21 8.70 -10.55 9.15
CA ILE A 21 7.32 -10.04 9.16
C ILE A 21 6.41 -11.14 9.70
N ILE A 22 5.69 -10.83 10.77
CA ILE A 22 4.60 -11.66 11.26
C ILE A 22 3.37 -11.36 10.43
N ALA A 23 2.82 -12.34 9.74
CA ALA A 23 1.61 -12.19 8.93
C ALA A 23 0.54 -13.22 9.31
N ALA A 24 -0.70 -12.77 9.48
CA ALA A 24 -1.84 -13.64 9.70
C ALA A 24 -2.35 -14.19 8.37
N THR A 25 -2.68 -15.49 8.32
CA THR A 25 -3.30 -16.15 7.16
C THR A 25 -4.37 -17.15 7.59
N SER A 26 -5.42 -17.32 6.78
CA SER A 26 -6.35 -18.45 6.92
C SER A 26 -5.97 -19.64 6.04
N GLU A 27 -5.06 -19.46 5.09
CA GLU A 27 -4.64 -20.45 4.09
C GLU A 27 -3.15 -20.76 4.23
N PRO A 28 -2.70 -21.43 5.31
CA PRO A 28 -1.28 -21.66 5.58
C PRO A 28 -0.58 -22.57 4.55
N LEU A 29 -1.36 -23.31 3.76
CA LEU A 29 -0.86 -24.21 2.71
C LEU A 29 -0.69 -23.52 1.36
N ASN A 30 -1.15 -22.27 1.21
CA ASN A 30 -0.98 -21.50 -0.01
C ASN A 30 0.40 -20.83 -0.04
N LEU A 31 1.41 -21.58 -0.47
CA LEU A 31 2.81 -21.13 -0.46
C LEU A 31 3.08 -19.95 -1.41
N ALA A 32 2.26 -19.76 -2.44
CA ALA A 32 2.41 -18.62 -3.35
C ALA A 32 2.28 -17.28 -2.60
N ILE A 33 1.41 -17.23 -1.58
CA ILE A 33 1.28 -16.04 -0.72
C ILE A 33 2.58 -15.79 0.05
N LEU A 34 3.22 -16.84 0.56
CA LEU A 34 4.48 -16.71 1.30
C LEU A 34 5.61 -16.18 0.39
N ASP A 35 5.67 -16.63 -0.86
CA ASP A 35 6.63 -16.13 -1.85
C ASP A 35 6.34 -14.66 -2.21
N ASP A 36 5.07 -14.32 -2.49
CA ASP A 36 4.65 -12.94 -2.79
C ASP A 36 5.01 -11.98 -1.64
N LEU A 37 4.77 -12.40 -0.38
CA LEU A 37 5.11 -11.60 0.79
C LEU A 37 6.62 -11.43 0.96
N GLN A 38 7.42 -12.47 0.72
CA GLN A 38 8.87 -12.36 0.79
C GLN A 38 9.41 -11.38 -0.25
N VAL A 39 8.91 -11.43 -1.48
CA VAL A 39 9.29 -10.47 -2.54
C VAL A 39 8.87 -9.06 -2.14
N LEU A 40 7.63 -8.89 -1.67
CA LEU A 40 7.09 -7.58 -1.32
C LEU A 40 7.82 -6.91 -0.15
N PHE A 41 8.19 -7.67 0.88
CA PHE A 41 8.79 -7.14 2.11
C PHE A 41 10.31 -7.31 2.19
N SER A 42 10.92 -8.04 1.25
CA SER A 42 12.35 -8.37 1.23
C SER A 42 12.86 -8.86 2.60
N SER A 43 12.02 -9.63 3.30
CA SER A 43 12.21 -10.05 4.69
C SER A 43 11.66 -11.46 4.86
N ALA A 44 12.19 -12.21 5.84
CA ALA A 44 11.62 -13.50 6.21
C ALA A 44 10.16 -13.32 6.67
N ILE A 45 9.29 -14.27 6.32
CA ILE A 45 7.86 -14.24 6.68
C ILE A 45 7.59 -15.35 7.68
N ALA A 46 6.99 -14.98 8.82
CA ALA A 46 6.48 -15.91 9.80
C ALA A 46 4.95 -15.86 9.79
N LEU A 47 4.34 -16.95 9.35
CA LEU A 47 2.88 -17.05 9.26
C LEU A 47 2.29 -17.45 10.60
N VAL A 48 1.21 -16.77 11.00
CA VAL A 48 0.33 -17.17 12.10
C VAL A 48 -1.06 -17.47 11.54
N ILE A 49 -1.72 -18.50 12.07
CA ILE A 49 -3.03 -18.93 11.57
C ILE A 49 -4.12 -18.15 12.30
N ALA A 50 -5.05 -17.59 11.54
CA ALA A 50 -6.25 -16.94 12.06
C ALA A 50 -7.48 -17.26 11.18
N PRO A 51 -8.70 -17.22 11.75
CA PRO A 51 -9.92 -17.35 10.94
C PRO A 51 -10.01 -16.26 9.87
N SER A 52 -10.48 -16.62 8.68
CA SER A 52 -10.65 -15.70 7.55
C SER A 52 -11.52 -14.49 7.91
N GLU A 53 -12.58 -14.70 8.69
CA GLU A 53 -13.45 -13.61 9.21
C GLU A 53 -12.65 -12.58 10.01
N LYS A 54 -11.79 -13.03 10.93
CA LYS A 54 -10.95 -12.12 11.73
C LYS A 54 -9.94 -11.34 10.90
N ILE A 55 -9.41 -11.96 9.85
CA ILE A 55 -8.49 -11.30 8.92
C ILE A 55 -9.22 -10.22 8.12
N LEU A 56 -10.41 -10.55 7.57
CA LEU A 56 -11.22 -9.61 6.81
C LEU A 56 -11.70 -8.43 7.68
N ASP A 57 -12.14 -8.70 8.91
CA ASP A 57 -12.53 -7.66 9.87
C ASP A 57 -11.39 -6.69 10.15
N ALA A 58 -10.18 -7.22 10.39
CA ALA A 58 -8.99 -6.41 10.63
C ALA A 58 -8.60 -5.57 9.39
N ILE A 59 -8.66 -6.15 8.19
CA ILE A 59 -8.41 -5.43 6.93
C ILE A 59 -9.41 -4.28 6.75
N ASN A 60 -10.70 -4.54 6.98
CA ASN A 60 -11.74 -3.52 6.83
C ASN A 60 -11.54 -2.38 7.84
N ARG A 61 -11.20 -2.70 9.09
CA ARG A 61 -10.99 -1.67 10.12
C ARG A 61 -9.83 -0.74 9.81
N LEU A 62 -8.68 -1.30 9.40
CA LEU A 62 -7.51 -0.50 9.02
C LEU A 62 -7.83 0.44 7.85
N HIS A 63 -8.60 -0.03 6.88
CA HIS A 63 -8.95 0.81 5.74
C HIS A 63 -9.95 1.91 6.08
N SER A 64 -10.91 1.65 6.97
CA SER A 64 -11.79 2.69 7.49
C SER A 64 -11.01 3.75 8.25
N GLU A 65 -10.07 3.33 9.12
CA GLU A 65 -9.19 4.25 9.84
C GLU A 65 -8.33 5.10 8.88
N ASP A 66 -7.78 4.52 7.80
CA ASP A 66 -7.01 5.24 6.78
C ASP A 66 -7.86 6.28 6.03
N LEU A 67 -9.12 5.96 5.72
CA LEU A 67 -10.06 6.88 5.05
C LEU A 67 -10.43 8.04 5.97
N ASP A 68 -10.75 7.76 7.23
CA ASP A 68 -11.06 8.79 8.23
C ASP A 68 -9.85 9.73 8.44
N HIS A 69 -8.62 9.19 8.41
CA HIS A 69 -7.40 9.98 8.47
C HIS A 69 -7.19 10.86 7.23
N ALA A 70 -7.41 10.30 6.04
CA ALA A 70 -7.26 11.04 4.78
C ALA A 70 -8.28 12.19 4.67
N GLU A 71 -9.52 11.97 5.09
CA GLU A 71 -10.55 13.02 5.17
C GLU A 71 -10.16 14.11 6.17
N GLY A 72 -9.69 13.74 7.37
CA GLY A 72 -9.23 14.71 8.37
C GLY A 72 -8.03 15.56 7.91
N VAL A 73 -7.05 14.96 7.22
CA VAL A 73 -5.92 15.71 6.65
C VAL A 73 -6.38 16.65 5.54
N ALA A 74 -7.31 16.24 4.68
CA ALA A 74 -7.83 17.09 3.62
C ALA A 74 -8.63 18.30 4.18
N GLU A 75 -9.32 18.12 5.31
CA GLU A 75 -9.99 19.21 6.03
C GLU A 75 -9.01 20.17 6.74
N GLU A 76 -7.81 19.69 7.12
CA GLU A 76 -6.78 20.47 7.81
C GLU A 76 -5.83 21.21 6.86
N MET A 77 -5.82 20.89 5.56
CA MET A 77 -5.06 21.63 4.55
C MET A 77 -5.76 22.95 4.19
N GLU A 78 -5.11 24.09 4.42
CA GLU A 78 -5.61 25.41 4.04
C GLU A 78 -5.63 25.57 2.50
N GLU A 79 -6.63 26.27 1.95
CA GLU A 79 -6.79 26.45 0.49
C GLU A 79 -5.54 27.04 -0.20
N GLU A 80 -4.71 27.80 0.53
CA GLU A 80 -3.45 28.36 0.04
C GLU A 80 -2.39 27.27 -0.24
N ASP A 81 -2.30 26.21 0.57
CA ASP A 81 -1.32 25.13 0.40
C ASP A 81 -1.64 24.21 -0.80
N LEU A 82 -2.93 24.00 -1.08
CA LEU A 82 -3.39 23.27 -2.27
C LEU A 82 -3.08 24.04 -3.56
N SER A 83 -3.17 25.37 -3.52
CA SER A 83 -2.86 26.22 -4.67
C SER A 83 -1.36 26.21 -5.03
N PHE A 84 -0.49 26.13 -4.02
CA PHE A 84 0.96 26.03 -4.20
C PHE A 84 1.37 24.69 -4.83
N LEU A 85 0.83 23.56 -4.35
CA LEU A 85 1.10 22.24 -4.92
C LEU A 85 0.60 22.08 -6.37
N ALA A 86 -0.55 22.67 -6.70
CA ALA A 86 -1.07 22.65 -8.06
C ALA A 86 -0.17 23.42 -9.04
N ALA A 87 0.39 24.55 -8.62
CA ALA A 87 1.32 25.34 -9.43
C ALA A 87 2.64 24.61 -9.70
N GLU A 88 3.16 23.85 -8.71
CA GLU A 88 4.41 23.07 -8.86
C GLU A 88 4.25 21.89 -9.85
N LEU A 89 3.05 21.33 -10.00
CA LEU A 89 2.74 20.26 -10.95
C LEU A 89 2.45 20.79 -12.38
N GLU A 90 2.16 22.08 -12.52
CA GLU A 90 1.93 22.76 -13.80
C GLU A 90 3.19 23.35 -14.44
N GLU A 91 4.38 23.21 -13.83
CA GLU A 91 5.64 23.49 -14.53
C GLU A 91 5.99 22.31 -15.45
N PRO A 92 5.80 22.40 -16.78
CA PRO A 92 6.33 21.39 -17.68
C PRO A 92 7.86 21.48 -17.64
N THR A 93 8.52 20.41 -17.18
CA THR A 93 9.92 20.17 -17.54
C THR A 93 10.04 20.09 -19.07
N ASP A 94 10.41 21.20 -19.69
CA ASP A 94 10.76 21.29 -21.10
C ASP A 94 12.10 20.56 -21.32
N LEU A 95 11.98 19.29 -21.67
CA LEU A 95 13.06 18.47 -22.21
C LEU A 95 12.61 17.92 -23.58
N LEU A 96 12.39 18.82 -24.54
CA LEU A 96 12.43 18.47 -25.94
C LEU A 96 13.72 19.01 -26.55
N ASP A 97 14.72 18.13 -26.57
CA ASP A 97 15.95 18.28 -27.32
C ASP A 97 15.65 18.72 -28.76
N THR A 98 16.30 19.83 -29.08
CA THR A 98 16.58 20.43 -30.38
C THR A 98 16.63 19.45 -31.56
N THR A 99 15.88 19.82 -32.63
CA THR A 99 16.27 19.83 -34.06
C THR A 99 16.83 18.53 -34.66
N ASP A 100 16.52 18.06 -35.86
CA ASP A 100 15.80 18.54 -37.04
C ASP A 100 16.03 17.44 -38.11
N ASP A 101 15.19 17.47 -39.12
CA ASP A 101 15.36 16.99 -40.49
C ASP A 101 15.21 15.50 -40.87
N ALA A 102 14.15 15.29 -41.65
CA ALA A 102 13.94 14.17 -42.55
C ALA A 102 14.54 14.52 -43.93
N PRO A 103 14.76 13.53 -44.80
CA PRO A 103 13.77 13.36 -45.87
C PRO A 103 13.38 11.90 -46.16
#